data_AF-A0A926VCM2-F1
#
_entry.id   AF-A0A926VCM2-F1
#
_cell.length_a   1.000
_cell.length_b   1.000
_cell.length_c   1.000
_cell.angle_alpha   90.00
_cell.angle_beta   90.00
_cell.angle_gamma   90.00
#
_symmetry.space_group_name_H-M   'P 1'
#
loop_
_entity.id
_entity.type
_entity.pdbx_description
1 polymer ?
#
loop_
_entity_poly.entity_id
_entity_poly.type
_entity_poly.pdbx_seq_one_letter_code
_entity_poly.pdbx_strand_id
1 'polypeptide(L)'
;MSTVKVEIQLSSEDLLKAVEQLSQPDLEIFVSQVIALQAQRKANKLPQTEAELLLKINQGITSDTQKRYDEFIAKREAETLTPDEYKELLDLTEQIEKLQAERIEYLAELARLRGTSLTAVMENLGIRTLTYV
;
A
#
# COMPACT_ATOMS: atom_id res chain seq x y z
N MET A 1 13.43 11.76 32.19
CA MET A 1 12.75 12.90 31.54
C MET A 1 11.27 12.64 31.57
N SER A 2 10.50 13.48 32.29
CA SER A 2 9.05 13.31 32.45
C SER A 2 8.35 13.75 31.17
N THR A 3 7.74 12.81 30.45
CA THR A 3 6.89 13.13 29.29
C THR A 3 5.49 13.48 29.79
N VAL A 4 5.14 14.76 29.76
CA VAL A 4 3.76 15.22 29.98
C VAL A 4 2.93 14.77 28.78
N LYS A 5 1.99 13.85 28.99
CA LYS A 5 0.97 13.51 27.98
C LYS A 5 -0.07 14.62 27.97
N VAL A 6 0.03 15.53 27.01
CA VAL A 6 -1.05 16.48 26.74
C VAL A 6 -2.09 15.73 25.91
N GLU A 7 -3.21 15.36 26.52
CA GLU A 7 -4.40 14.88 25.82
C GLU A 7 -5.07 16.09 25.17
N ILE A 8 -4.67 16.41 23.95
CA ILE A 8 -5.32 17.47 23.18
C ILE A 8 -6.64 16.88 22.66
N GLN A 9 -7.76 17.36 23.19
CA GLN A 9 -9.08 17.04 22.65
C GLN A 9 -9.27 17.81 21.33
N LEU A 10 -8.77 17.26 20.22
CA LEU A 10 -9.11 17.76 18.89
C LEU A 10 -10.48 17.23 18.48
N SER A 11 -11.37 18.13 18.07
CA SER A 11 -12.58 17.73 17.36
C SER A 11 -12.22 17.20 15.97
N SER A 12 -13.14 16.45 15.35
CA SER A 12 -12.98 16.00 13.96
C SER A 12 -12.82 17.17 12.99
N GLU A 13 -13.45 18.31 13.27
CA GLU A 13 -13.35 19.52 12.44
C GLU A 13 -11.97 20.18 12.57
N ASP A 14 -11.42 20.24 13.79
CA ASP A 14 -10.07 20.78 14.02
C ASP A 14 -9.00 19.91 13.35
N LEU A 15 -9.21 18.60 13.33
CA LEU A 15 -8.31 17.66 12.66
C LEU A 15 -8.34 17.86 11.14
N LEU A 16 -9.51 18.11 10.56
CA LEU A 16 -9.67 18.36 9.13
C LEU A 16 -8.95 19.65 8.70
N LYS A 17 -9.09 20.73 9.49
CA LYS A 17 -8.38 21.99 9.25
C LYS A 17 -6.85 21.83 9.32
N ALA A 18 -6.35 20.95 10.18
CA ALA A 18 -4.93 20.66 10.25
C ALA A 18 -4.44 19.90 9.01
N VAL A 19 -5.26 18.97 8.51
CA VAL A 19 -4.97 18.19 7.30
C VAL A 19 -5.00 19.05 6.04
N GLU A 20 -5.85 20.08 5.99
CA GLU A 20 -5.89 21.07 4.89
C GLU A 20 -4.57 21.84 4.71
N GLN A 21 -3.74 21.96 5.76
CA GLN A 21 -2.45 22.64 5.68
C GLN A 21 -1.30 21.74 5.21
N LEU A 22 -1.55 20.46 4.99
CA LEU A 22 -0.53 19.54 4.50
C LEU A 22 -0.21 19.81 3.03
N SER A 23 1.05 19.57 2.68
CA SER A 23 1.44 19.51 1.27
C SER A 23 0.78 18.31 0.58
N GLN A 24 0.66 18.35 -0.75
CA GLN A 24 0.10 17.23 -1.54
C GLN A 24 0.73 15.85 -1.19
N PRO A 25 2.08 15.69 -1.13
CA PRO A 25 2.67 14.40 -0.77
C PRO A 25 2.41 14.00 0.69
N ASP A 26 2.39 14.95 1.63
CA ASP A 26 2.08 14.65 3.03
C ASP A 26 0.61 14.25 3.22
N LEU A 27 -0.29 14.84 2.45
CA LEU A 27 -1.71 14.47 2.42
C LEU A 27 -1.89 13.03 1.93
N GLU A 28 -1.18 12.62 0.88
CA GLU A 28 -1.23 11.23 0.37
C GLU A 28 -0.74 10.21 1.41
N ILE A 29 0.34 10.55 2.14
CA ILE A 29 0.85 9.74 3.25
C ILE A 29 -0.21 9.65 4.37
N PHE A 30 -0.79 10.79 4.75
CA PHE A 30 -1.80 10.87 5.80
C PHE A 30 -3.04 10.03 5.44
N VAL A 31 -3.55 10.15 4.22
CA VAL A 31 -4.68 9.34 3.72
C VAL A 31 -4.36 7.86 3.81
N SER A 32 -3.17 7.44 3.41
CA SER A 32 -2.73 6.04 3.49
C SER A 32 -2.72 5.53 4.93
N GLN A 33 -2.26 6.34 5.88
CA GLN A 33 -2.26 6.01 7.31
C GLN A 33 -3.68 5.91 7.89
N VAL A 34 -4.59 6.80 7.50
CA VAL A 34 -6.00 6.76 7.93
C VAL A 34 -6.70 5.51 7.38
N ILE A 35 -6.44 5.14 6.13
CA ILE A 35 -6.95 3.90 5.53
C ILE A 35 -6.44 2.68 6.30
N ALA A 36 -5.14 2.62 6.61
CA ALA A 36 -4.55 1.55 7.40
C ALA A 36 -5.17 1.47 8.81
N LEU A 37 -5.39 2.61 9.47
CA LEU A 37 -6.04 2.68 10.78
C LEU A 37 -7.50 2.21 10.71
N GLN A 38 -8.22 2.57 9.65
CA GLN A 38 -9.59 2.12 9.43
C GLN A 38 -9.63 0.60 9.20
N ALA A 39 -8.71 0.07 8.41
CA ALA A 39 -8.56 -1.37 8.19
C ALA A 39 -8.25 -2.10 9.51
N GLN A 40 -7.34 -1.57 10.34
CA GLN A 40 -6.99 -2.14 11.64
C GLN A 40 -8.18 -2.13 12.62
N ARG A 41 -8.96 -1.04 12.68
CA ARG A 41 -10.16 -0.95 13.53
C ARG A 41 -11.27 -1.91 13.07
N LYS A 42 -11.39 -2.13 11.76
CA LYS A 42 -12.28 -3.16 11.21
C LYS A 42 -11.76 -4.56 11.50
N ALA A 43 -10.45 -4.79 11.38
CA ALA A 43 -9.78 -6.05 11.67
C ALA A 43 -9.95 -6.51 13.13
N ASN A 44 -9.94 -5.58 14.10
CA ASN A 44 -10.25 -5.89 15.50
C ASN A 44 -11.71 -6.37 15.75
N LYS A 45 -12.59 -6.30 14.74
CA LYS A 45 -13.94 -6.87 14.76
C LYS A 45 -14.12 -8.10 13.85
N LEU A 46 -13.05 -8.53 13.18
CA LEU A 46 -13.07 -9.60 12.18
C LEU A 46 -12.35 -10.86 12.71
N PRO A 47 -12.66 -12.06 12.19
CA PRO A 47 -11.91 -13.27 12.52
C PRO A 47 -10.41 -13.07 12.21
N GLN A 48 -9.51 -13.59 13.05
CA GLN A 48 -8.04 -13.42 12.93
C GLN A 48 -7.52 -13.61 11.49
N THR A 49 -8.11 -14.56 10.76
CA THR A 49 -7.79 -14.87 9.36
C THR A 49 -7.95 -13.69 8.40
N GLU A 50 -8.95 -12.84 8.59
CA GLU A 50 -9.16 -11.67 7.72
C GLU A 50 -8.16 -10.55 8.01
N ALA A 51 -7.81 -10.35 9.28
CA ALA A 51 -6.79 -9.36 9.68
C ALA A 51 -5.42 -9.72 9.08
N GLU A 52 -5.04 -10.99 9.11
CA GLU A 52 -3.80 -11.50 8.53
C GLU A 52 -3.76 -11.30 7.01
N LEU A 53 -4.86 -11.59 6.32
CA LEU A 53 -4.97 -11.35 4.87
C LEU A 53 -4.81 -9.88 4.53
N LEU A 54 -5.45 -8.99 5.29
CA LEU A 54 -5.29 -7.54 5.08
C LEU A 54 -3.85 -7.08 5.30
N LEU A 55 -3.13 -7.62 6.29
CA LEU A 55 -1.72 -7.32 6.48
C LEU A 55 -0.88 -7.75 5.27
N LYS A 56 -1.09 -8.97 4.78
CA LYS A 56 -0.38 -9.51 3.60
C LYS A 56 -0.69 -8.72 2.32
N ILE A 57 -1.95 -8.33 2.12
CA ILE A 57 -2.39 -7.51 0.96
C ILE A 57 -1.69 -6.14 0.95
N ASN A 58 -1.39 -5.60 2.13
CA ASN A 58 -0.75 -4.29 2.30
C ASN A 58 0.79 -4.36 2.42
N GLN A 59 1.38 -5.55 2.45
CA GLN A 59 2.83 -5.74 2.30
C GLN A 59 3.21 -5.58 0.83
N GLY A 60 3.34 -4.34 0.37
CA GLY A 60 3.97 -4.01 -0.91
C GLY A 60 5.47 -4.25 -0.89
N ILE A 61 6.16 -3.89 -1.98
CA ILE A 61 7.63 -3.93 -2.01
C ILE A 61 8.23 -2.87 -1.08
N THR A 62 9.46 -3.11 -0.63
CA THR A 62 10.15 -2.13 0.21
C THR A 62 10.45 -0.85 -0.57
N SER A 63 10.57 0.28 0.13
CA SER A 63 10.92 1.55 -0.51
C SER A 63 12.29 1.53 -1.18
N ASP A 64 13.22 0.71 -0.68
CA ASP A 64 14.53 0.50 -1.29
C ASP A 64 14.41 -0.25 -2.63
N THR A 65 13.65 -1.35 -2.64
CA THR A 65 13.34 -2.11 -3.86
C THR A 65 12.66 -1.24 -4.91
N GLN A 66 11.66 -0.43 -4.51
CA GLN A 66 10.96 0.48 -5.42
C GLN A 66 11.93 1.51 -6.03
N LYS A 67 12.78 2.15 -5.21
CA LYS A 67 13.76 3.12 -5.70
C LYS A 67 14.75 2.50 -6.68
N ARG A 68 15.29 1.33 -6.35
CA ARG A 68 16.21 0.59 -7.21
C ARG A 68 15.57 0.26 -8.56
N TYR A 69 14.32 -0.18 -8.53
CA TYR A 69 13.53 -0.45 -9.74
C TYR A 69 13.34 0.83 -10.58
N ASP A 70 12.89 1.92 -9.97
CA ASP A 70 12.65 3.20 -10.65
C ASP A 70 13.95 3.77 -11.26
N GLU A 71 15.08 3.64 -10.58
CA GLU A 71 16.40 4.02 -11.08
C GLU A 71 16.77 3.24 -12.36
N PHE A 72 16.54 1.93 -12.40
CA PHE A 72 16.80 1.12 -13.57
C PHE A 72 15.83 1.38 -14.72
N ILE A 73 14.56 1.67 -14.43
CA ILE A 73 13.62 2.13 -15.46
C ILE A 73 14.09 3.45 -16.07
N ALA A 74 14.50 4.43 -15.25
CA ALA A 74 15.02 5.69 -15.75
C ALA A 74 16.31 5.52 -16.58
N LYS A 75 17.24 4.65 -16.14
CA LYS A 75 18.44 4.33 -16.93
C LYS A 75 18.12 3.63 -18.25
N ARG A 76 17.11 2.75 -18.27
CA ARG A 76 16.62 2.08 -19.48
C ARG A 76 16.06 3.09 -20.47
N GLU A 77 15.22 4.01 -20.01
CA GLU A 77 14.65 5.10 -20.83
C GLU A 77 15.72 6.05 -21.36
N ALA A 78 16.77 6.30 -20.57
CA ALA A 78 17.94 7.07 -20.97
C ALA A 78 18.95 6.29 -21.82
N GLU A 79 18.70 5.01 -22.13
CA GLU A 79 19.62 4.11 -22.86
C GLU A 79 21.02 4.00 -22.22
N THR A 80 21.12 4.19 -20.90
CA THR A 80 22.38 4.13 -20.13
C THR A 80 22.52 2.89 -19.27
N LEU A 81 21.52 2.00 -19.31
CA LEU A 81 21.49 0.77 -18.54
C LEU A 81 22.54 -0.23 -19.04
N THR A 82 23.44 -0.66 -18.17
CA THR A 82 24.47 -1.65 -18.51
C THR A 82 23.88 -3.07 -18.57
N PRO A 83 24.56 -4.05 -19.22
CA PRO A 83 24.10 -5.43 -19.25
C PRO A 83 23.91 -6.07 -17.88
N ASP A 84 24.78 -5.74 -16.91
CA ASP A 84 24.68 -6.26 -15.54
C ASP A 84 23.48 -5.65 -14.81
N GLU A 85 23.25 -4.35 -14.96
CA GLU A 85 22.06 -3.67 -14.40
C GLU A 85 20.76 -4.12 -15.09
N TYR A 86 20.81 -4.47 -16.38
CA TYR A 86 19.65 -5.05 -17.07
C TYR A 86 19.27 -6.41 -16.50
N LYS A 87 20.26 -7.24 -16.16
CA LYS A 87 20.02 -8.50 -15.47
C LYS A 87 19.42 -8.26 -14.09
N GLU A 88 19.95 -7.30 -13.33
CA GLU A 88 19.40 -6.95 -12.03
C GLU A 88 17.96 -6.42 -12.12
N LEU A 89 17.65 -5.61 -13.14
CA LEU A 89 16.29 -5.16 -13.42
C LEU A 89 15.35 -6.34 -13.70
N LEU A 90 15.78 -7.32 -14.50
CA LEU A 90 14.98 -8.51 -14.79
C LEU A 90 14.67 -9.30 -13.51
N ASP A 91 15.69 -9.53 -12.67
CA ASP A 91 15.55 -10.24 -11.40
C ASP A 91 14.61 -9.47 -10.44
N LEU A 92 14.67 -8.13 -10.43
CA LEU A 92 13.75 -7.29 -9.66
C LEU A 92 12.32 -7.36 -10.18
N THR A 93 12.12 -7.31 -11.50
CA THR A 93 10.79 -7.46 -12.12
C THR A 93 10.15 -8.78 -11.73
N GLU A 94 10.88 -9.90 -11.83
CA GLU A 94 10.36 -11.22 -11.48
C GLU A 94 9.93 -11.30 -10.01
N GLN A 95 10.71 -10.71 -9.10
CA GLN A 95 10.35 -10.64 -7.68
C GLN A 95 9.10 -9.80 -7.43
N ILE A 96 8.97 -8.65 -8.10
CA ILE A 96 7.79 -7.77 -7.99
C ILE A 96 6.54 -8.48 -8.51
N GLU A 97 6.64 -9.13 -9.68
CA GLU A 97 5.52 -9.86 -10.29
C GLU A 97 5.05 -11.01 -9.40
N LYS A 98 5.99 -11.75 -8.79
CA LYS A 98 5.65 -12.81 -7.84
C LYS A 98 4.89 -12.27 -6.63
N LEU A 99 5.37 -11.18 -6.03
CA LEU A 99 4.68 -10.53 -4.91
C LEU A 99 3.29 -10.02 -5.30
N GLN A 100 3.13 -9.49 -6.52
CA GLN A 100 1.82 -9.08 -7.02
C GLN A 100 0.89 -10.26 -7.27
N ALA A 101 1.39 -11.39 -7.76
CA ALA A 101 0.59 -12.62 -7.91
C ALA A 101 0.09 -13.11 -6.54
N GLU A 102 0.98 -13.22 -5.56
CA GLU A 102 0.62 -13.59 -4.18
C GLU A 102 -0.41 -12.62 -3.58
N ARG A 103 -0.26 -11.31 -3.84
CA ARG A 103 -1.22 -10.29 -3.40
C ARG A 103 -2.62 -10.51 -3.99
N ILE A 104 -2.70 -10.90 -5.26
CA ILE A 104 -3.99 -11.22 -5.91
C ILE A 104 -4.60 -12.49 -5.29
N GLU A 105 -3.80 -13.49 -4.92
CA GLU A 105 -4.28 -14.68 -4.20
C GLU A 105 -4.90 -14.30 -2.84
N TYR A 106 -4.23 -13.44 -2.07
CA TYR A 106 -4.78 -12.96 -0.78
C TYR A 106 -6.07 -12.15 -0.95
N LEU A 107 -6.15 -11.33 -2.00
CA LEU A 107 -7.38 -10.59 -2.33
C LEU A 107 -8.53 -11.53 -2.70
N ALA A 108 -8.25 -12.60 -3.46
CA ALA A 108 -9.24 -13.60 -3.81
C ALA A 108 -9.73 -14.39 -2.57
N GLU A 109 -8.82 -14.73 -1.66
CA GLU A 109 -9.18 -15.38 -0.39
C GLU A 109 -10.04 -14.45 0.49
N LEU A 110 -9.68 -13.16 0.56
CA LEU A 110 -10.47 -12.16 1.26
C LEU A 110 -11.88 -12.01 0.66
N ALA A 111 -12.00 -12.04 -0.67
CA ALA A 111 -13.28 -12.00 -1.37
C ALA A 111 -14.14 -13.22 -1.01
N ARG A 112 -13.53 -14.41 -0.98
CA ARG A 112 -14.19 -15.65 -0.56
C ARG A 112 -14.68 -15.57 0.90
N LEU A 113 -13.86 -15.07 1.82
CA LEU A 113 -14.25 -14.91 3.23
C LEU A 113 -15.40 -13.92 3.41
N ARG A 114 -15.42 -12.85 2.62
CA ARG A 114 -16.48 -11.83 2.63
C ARG A 114 -17.74 -12.22 1.86
N GLY A 115 -17.71 -13.33 1.11
CA GLY A 115 -18.81 -13.74 0.23
C GLY A 115 -19.11 -12.73 -0.88
N THR A 116 -18.08 -12.03 -1.37
CA THR A 116 -18.20 -11.00 -2.41
C THR A 116 -17.23 -11.26 -3.57
N SER A 117 -17.30 -10.46 -4.65
CA SER A 117 -16.38 -10.59 -5.77
C SER A 117 -15.00 -10.00 -5.48
N LEU A 118 -13.97 -10.49 -6.17
CA LEU A 118 -12.62 -9.92 -6.12
C LEU A 118 -12.64 -8.42 -6.47
N THR A 119 -13.38 -8.05 -7.52
CA THR A 119 -13.55 -6.65 -7.95
C THR A 119 -14.12 -5.78 -6.83
N ALA A 120 -15.17 -6.25 -6.14
CA ALA A 120 -15.76 -5.52 -5.03
C ALA A 120 -14.78 -5.37 -3.86
N VAL A 121 -13.95 -6.38 -3.56
CA VAL A 121 -12.89 -6.24 -2.55
C VAL A 121 -11.85 -5.20 -2.96
N MET A 122 -11.39 -5.24 -4.21
CA MET A 122 -10.41 -4.29 -4.73
C MET A 122 -10.95 -2.85 -4.68
N GLU A 123 -12.19 -2.62 -5.12
CA GLU A 123 -12.87 -1.32 -5.03
C GLU A 123 -12.98 -0.83 -3.58
N ASN A 124 -13.42 -1.71 -2.66
CA ASN A 124 -13.55 -1.37 -1.24
C ASN A 124 -12.22 -1.03 -0.56
N LEU A 125 -11.10 -1.56 -1.07
CA LEU A 125 -9.75 -1.29 -0.58
C LEU A 125 -9.06 -0.15 -1.35
N GLY A 126 -9.73 0.48 -2.32
CA GLY A 126 -9.15 1.53 -3.16
C GLY A 126 -8.03 1.03 -4.09
N ILE A 127 -7.95 -0.28 -4.33
CA ILE A 127 -6.96 -0.88 -5.22
C ILE A 127 -7.48 -0.70 -6.65
N ARG A 128 -6.85 0.20 -7.42
CA ARG A 128 -7.19 0.40 -8.83
C ARG A 128 -6.97 -0.88 -9.62
N THR A 129 -8.01 -1.38 -10.28
CA THR A 129 -7.86 -2.35 -11.36
C THR A 129 -7.12 -1.66 -12.50
N LEU A 130 -5.86 -2.03 -12.74
CA LEU A 130 -5.18 -1.66 -13.98
C LEU A 130 -6.01 -2.25 -15.12
N THR A 131 -6.78 -1.40 -15.79
CA THR A 131 -7.48 -1.77 -17.01
C THR A 131 -6.42 -1.74 -18.09
N TYR A 132 -5.88 -2.90 -18.44
CA TYR A 132 -5.00 -3.00 -19.61
C TYR A 132 -5.87 -2.69 -20.84
N VAL A 133 -5.60 -1.54 -21.47
CA VAL A 133 -6.17 -1.14 -22.77
C VAL A 133 -5.23 -1.62 -23.87
#